data_AF-A0A7S2PQH0-F1
#
_entry.id   AF-A0A7S2PQH0-F1
#
_cell.length_a   1.000
_cell.length_b   1.000
_cell.length_c   1.000
_cell.angle_alpha   90.00
_cell.angle_beta   90.00
_cell.angle_gamma   90.00
#
_symmetry.space_group_name_H-M   'P 1'
#
loop_
_entity.id
_entity.type
_entity.pdbx_description
1 polymer ?
#
loop_
_entity_poly.entity_id
_entity_poly.type
_entity_poly.pdbx_seq_one_letter_code
_entity_poly.pdbx_strand_id
1 'polypeptide(L)'
;MEGRGSTFREVLADFESRLHSAEFVAIDTELTGVDLAGEPDTFEESPQMRLEKNCRIAERYTLIQLGLTIVGRMNETDDGHMFCASYNLFAFPYMGPELVGNEPGFFCQASAMQFNAQHRVDFNKWISEGVPYLSRDDERRYLRKSEEYTNGNGDCDRRSGLLLLWKAL
;
A
#
# COMPACT_ATOMS: atom_id res chain seq x y z
N MET A 1 -11.73 -9.33 -3.37
CA MET A 1 -10.66 -10.03 -4.11
C MET A 1 -9.35 -9.91 -3.36
N GLU A 2 -8.45 -10.87 -3.53
CA GLU A 2 -7.10 -10.81 -2.95
C GLU A 2 -6.10 -10.38 -4.02
N GLY A 3 -5.39 -9.28 -3.77
CA GLY A 3 -4.36 -8.76 -4.67
C GLY A 3 -2.97 -9.16 -4.24
N ARG A 4 -2.23 -9.74 -5.19
CA ARG A 4 -0.84 -10.16 -5.11
C ARG A 4 -0.13 -9.72 -6.39
N GLY A 5 1.21 -9.76 -6.42
CA GLY A 5 1.96 -9.37 -7.61
C GLY A 5 1.46 -10.05 -8.90
N SER A 6 1.10 -11.33 -8.83
CA SER A 6 0.57 -12.10 -9.97
C SER A 6 -0.88 -11.80 -10.34
N THR A 7 -1.72 -11.36 -9.40
CA THR A 7 -3.15 -11.10 -9.61
C THR A 7 -3.49 -9.62 -9.71
N PHE A 8 -2.53 -8.73 -9.48
CA PHE A 8 -2.76 -7.30 -9.31
C PHE A 8 -3.49 -6.66 -10.49
N ARG A 9 -3.12 -7.02 -11.73
CA ARG A 9 -3.74 -6.46 -12.94
C ARG A 9 -5.23 -6.79 -13.05
N GLU A 10 -5.59 -8.04 -12.75
CA GLU A 10 -6.98 -8.50 -12.77
C GLU A 10 -7.79 -7.85 -11.63
N VAL A 11 -7.20 -7.79 -10.43
CA VAL A 11 -7.81 -7.15 -9.26
C VAL A 11 -8.03 -5.65 -9.48
N LEU A 12 -7.05 -4.96 -10.08
CA LEU A 12 -7.15 -3.55 -10.43
C LEU A 12 -8.24 -3.30 -11.47
N ALA A 13 -8.31 -4.14 -12.51
CA ALA A 13 -9.35 -4.03 -13.52
C ALA A 13 -10.77 -4.20 -12.94
N ASP A 14 -10.98 -5.17 -12.05
CA ASP A 14 -12.27 -5.33 -11.36
C ASP A 14 -12.56 -4.11 -10.46
N PHE A 15 -11.56 -3.65 -9.69
CA PHE A 15 -11.67 -2.45 -8.86
C PHE A 15 -12.09 -1.21 -9.66
N GLU A 16 -11.38 -0.90 -10.75
CA GLU A 16 -11.66 0.25 -11.62
C GLU A 16 -13.05 0.16 -12.25
N SER A 17 -13.45 -1.04 -12.70
CA SER A 17 -14.78 -1.24 -13.30
C SER A 17 -15.92 -0.92 -12.33
N ARG A 18 -15.75 -1.22 -11.04
CA ARG A 18 -16.75 -0.97 -10.00
C ARG A 18 -16.68 0.45 -9.44
N LEU A 19 -15.52 1.09 -9.49
CA LEU A 19 -15.28 2.41 -8.93
C LEU A 19 -16.22 3.48 -9.51
N HIS A 20 -16.59 3.36 -10.78
CA HIS A 20 -17.53 4.29 -11.42
C HIS A 20 -18.91 4.37 -10.76
N SER A 21 -19.34 3.28 -10.10
CA SER A 21 -20.61 3.18 -9.38
C SER A 21 -20.47 3.36 -7.87
N ALA A 22 -19.28 3.70 -7.39
CA ALA A 22 -19.01 3.89 -5.97
C ALA A 22 -19.63 5.20 -5.45
N GLU A 23 -20.26 5.14 -4.29
CA GLU A 23 -20.53 6.33 -3.48
C GLU A 23 -19.29 6.74 -2.68
N PHE A 24 -18.60 5.76 -2.10
CA PHE A 24 -17.35 5.98 -1.39
C PHE A 24 -16.49 4.72 -1.39
N VAL A 25 -15.23 4.89 -1.01
CA VAL A 25 -14.29 3.79 -0.78
C VAL A 25 -13.78 3.88 0.65
N ALA A 26 -13.98 2.81 1.42
CA ALA A 26 -13.37 2.65 2.73
C ALA A 26 -11.96 2.06 2.58
N ILE A 27 -11.03 2.54 3.40
CA ILE A 27 -9.62 2.14 3.37
C ILE A 27 -9.21 1.70 4.78
N ASP A 28 -8.45 0.61 4.85
CA ASP A 28 -7.80 0.13 6.08
C ASP A 28 -6.43 -0.45 5.76
N THR A 29 -5.54 -0.53 6.75
CA THR A 29 -4.15 -0.95 6.55
C THR A 29 -3.65 -1.81 7.68
N GLU A 30 -2.93 -2.87 7.32
CA GLU A 30 -2.11 -3.64 8.26
C GLU A 30 -0.65 -3.19 8.13
N LEU A 31 0.00 -2.88 9.25
CA LEU A 31 1.32 -2.28 9.29
C LEU A 31 2.29 -3.12 10.15
N THR A 32 3.59 -3.01 9.87
CA THR A 32 4.61 -3.65 10.71
C THR A 32 4.84 -2.95 12.06
N GLY A 33 4.23 -1.80 12.28
CA GLY A 33 4.25 -1.05 13.53
C GLY A 33 3.43 0.24 13.42
N VAL A 34 3.06 0.82 14.56
CA VAL A 34 2.13 1.95 14.63
C VAL A 34 2.57 3.06 15.58
N ASP A 35 3.63 2.86 16.37
CA ASP A 35 4.09 3.83 17.36
C ASP A 35 5.62 3.97 17.39
N LEU A 36 6.10 5.03 18.06
CA LEU A 36 7.52 5.23 18.34
C LEU A 36 7.79 4.91 19.80
N ALA A 37 8.73 4.01 20.05
CA ALA A 37 9.14 3.66 21.41
C ALA A 37 9.58 4.92 22.18
N GLY A 38 8.97 5.14 23.34
CA GLY A 38 9.26 6.29 24.21
C GLY A 38 8.50 7.57 23.85
N GLU A 39 7.64 7.56 22.84
CA GLU A 39 6.86 8.72 22.42
C GLU A 39 5.35 8.38 22.42
N PRO A 40 4.71 8.18 23.58
CA PRO A 40 3.28 7.92 23.64
C PRO A 40 2.48 9.12 23.11
N ASP A 41 1.28 8.86 22.58
CA ASP A 41 0.35 9.94 22.21
C ASP A 41 -0.12 10.69 23.48
N THR A 42 -0.22 12.01 23.39
CA THR A 42 -0.66 12.84 24.52
C THR A 42 -1.65 13.90 24.08
N PHE A 43 -2.56 14.29 24.98
CA PHE A 43 -3.52 15.36 24.72
C PHE A 43 -2.88 16.76 24.61
N GLU A 44 -1.60 16.88 24.94
CA GLU A 44 -0.83 18.13 24.84
C GLU A 44 -0.22 18.31 23.44
N GLU A 45 -0.29 17.30 22.57
CA GLU A 45 0.24 17.38 21.21
C GLU A 45 -0.57 18.37 20.35
N SER A 46 0.11 19.35 19.75
CA SER A 46 -0.47 20.18 18.71
C SER A 46 -0.68 19.35 17.44
N PRO A 47 -1.59 19.77 16.53
CA PRO A 47 -1.78 19.07 15.26
C PRO A 47 -0.49 18.91 14.45
N GLN A 48 0.40 19.90 14.48
CA GLN A 48 1.69 19.86 13.79
C GLN A 48 2.63 18.82 14.40
N MET A 49 2.77 18.79 15.73
CA MET A 49 3.61 17.78 16.40
C MET A 49 3.08 16.36 16.15
N ARG A 50 1.75 16.18 16.17
CA ARG A 50 1.12 14.88 15.87
C ARG A 50 1.36 14.45 14.42
N LEU A 51 1.32 15.40 13.47
CA LEU A 51 1.61 15.15 12.06
C LEU A 51 3.08 14.73 11.87
N GLU A 52 4.03 15.48 12.41
CA GLU A 52 5.46 15.17 12.30
C GLU A 52 5.79 13.79 12.89
N LYS A 53 5.19 13.47 14.04
CA LYS A 53 5.29 12.14 14.66
C LYS A 53 4.72 11.04 13.76
N ASN A 54 3.54 11.27 13.15
CA ASN A 54 2.95 10.33 12.21
C ASN A 54 3.80 10.10 10.96
N CYS A 55 4.40 11.16 10.40
CA CYS A 55 5.34 11.03 9.29
C CYS A 55 6.51 10.12 9.69
N ARG A 56 7.12 10.35 10.86
CA ARG A 56 8.22 9.50 11.37
C ARG A 56 7.80 8.05 11.61
N ILE A 57 6.57 7.80 12.05
CA ILE A 57 6.01 6.43 12.17
C ILE A 57 5.89 5.80 10.78
N ALA A 58 5.28 6.50 9.83
CA ALA A 58 5.05 6.03 8.46
C ALA A 58 6.36 5.79 7.67
N GLU A 59 7.43 6.54 7.97
CA GLU A 59 8.75 6.32 7.37
C GLU A 59 9.52 5.15 8.02
N ARG A 60 9.18 4.79 9.26
CA ARG A 60 9.88 3.73 10.01
C ARG A 60 9.31 2.34 9.73
N TYR A 61 8.00 2.24 9.63
CA TYR A 61 7.28 0.98 9.42
C TYR A 61 6.78 0.85 7.98
N THR A 62 6.45 -0.37 7.58
CA THR A 62 5.99 -0.67 6.22
C THR A 62 4.56 -1.21 6.24
N LEU A 63 3.90 -1.11 5.09
CA LEU A 63 2.60 -1.68 4.81
C LEU A 63 2.75 -3.20 4.63
N ILE A 64 1.85 -3.95 5.28
CA ILE A 64 1.67 -5.39 5.06
C ILE A 64 0.56 -5.62 4.05
N GLN A 65 -0.61 -5.03 4.32
CA GLN A 65 -1.81 -5.19 3.51
C GLN A 65 -2.59 -3.88 3.44
N LEU A 66 -3.12 -3.58 2.25
CA LEU A 66 -4.08 -2.50 2.01
C LEU A 66 -5.47 -3.10 1.77
N GLY A 67 -6.40 -2.80 2.67
CA GLY A 67 -7.82 -3.11 2.54
C GLY A 67 -8.55 -1.96 1.86
N LEU A 68 -9.30 -2.24 0.81
CA LEU A 68 -10.17 -1.29 0.12
C LEU A 68 -11.57 -1.89 0.03
N THR A 69 -12.62 -1.14 0.37
CA THR A 69 -13.99 -1.56 0.12
C THR A 69 -14.74 -0.48 -0.63
N ILE A 70 -15.14 -0.81 -1.87
CA ILE A 70 -16.05 0.02 -2.65
C ILE A 70 -17.46 -0.19 -2.11
N VAL A 71 -18.16 0.90 -1.82
CA VAL A 71 -19.56 0.89 -1.40
C VAL A 71 -20.36 1.74 -2.37
N GLY A 72 -21.49 1.23 -2.85
CA GLY A 72 -22.37 1.96 -3.76
C GLY A 72 -23.80 1.42 -3.76
N ARG A 73 -24.72 2.10 -4.47
CA ARG A 73 -26.11 1.64 -4.62
C ARG A 73 -26.24 0.64 -5.75
N MET A 74 -27.10 -0.35 -5.55
CA MET A 74 -27.34 -1.38 -6.57
C MET A 74 -28.14 -0.82 -7.75
N ASN A 75 -29.13 0.06 -7.51
CA ASN A 75 -29.81 0.87 -8.53
C ASN A 75 -30.26 2.22 -7.92
N GLU A 76 -30.49 3.25 -8.75
CA GLU A 76 -31.00 4.56 -8.29
C GLU A 76 -32.41 4.50 -7.68
N THR A 77 -33.18 3.48 -8.03
CA THR A 77 -34.57 3.28 -7.60
C THR A 77 -34.73 2.25 -6.47
N ASP A 78 -33.64 1.69 -5.96
CA ASP A 78 -33.69 0.60 -4.98
C ASP A 78 -33.65 1.10 -3.53
N ASP A 79 -34.41 0.41 -2.67
CA ASP A 79 -34.94 0.89 -1.39
C ASP A 79 -33.91 0.79 -0.23
N GLY A 80 -32.69 1.30 -0.46
CA GLY A 80 -31.61 1.35 0.54
C GLY A 80 -30.63 0.18 0.52
N HIS A 81 -30.69 -0.71 -0.49
CA HIS A 81 -29.71 -1.77 -0.66
C HIS A 81 -28.40 -1.24 -1.27
N MET A 82 -27.30 -1.45 -0.55
CA MET A 82 -25.94 -1.12 -0.99
C MET A 82 -25.18 -2.38 -1.39
N PHE A 83 -24.33 -2.27 -2.40
CA PHE A 83 -23.32 -3.29 -2.68
C PHE A 83 -21.99 -2.91 -2.01
N CYS A 84 -21.26 -3.94 -1.58
CA CYS A 84 -19.91 -3.82 -1.06
C CYS A 84 -18.98 -4.74 -1.85
N ALA A 85 -17.86 -4.21 -2.35
CA ALA A 85 -16.81 -4.98 -2.98
C ALA A 85 -15.48 -4.70 -2.28
N SER A 86 -14.97 -5.70 -1.54
CA SER A 86 -13.75 -5.58 -0.74
C SER A 86 -12.54 -6.20 -1.44
N TYR A 87 -11.38 -5.58 -1.27
CA TYR A 87 -10.11 -5.92 -1.88
C TYR A 87 -9.02 -5.89 -0.80
N ASN A 88 -8.24 -6.96 -0.72
CA ASN A 88 -7.13 -7.08 0.23
C ASN A 88 -5.84 -7.25 -0.56
N LEU A 89 -5.05 -6.19 -0.65
CA LEU A 89 -3.81 -6.17 -1.44
C LEU A 89 -2.63 -6.40 -0.49
N PHE A 90 -1.95 -7.53 -0.60
CA PHE A 90 -0.64 -7.68 0.04
C PHE A 90 0.34 -6.75 -0.65
N ALA A 91 1.07 -5.93 0.10
CA ALA A 91 1.96 -4.92 -0.47
C ALA A 91 3.35 -5.07 0.12
N PHE A 92 4.38 -5.19 -0.72
CA PHE A 92 5.76 -5.35 -0.26
C PHE A 92 6.68 -4.31 -0.92
N PRO A 93 7.69 -3.76 -0.23
CA PRO A 93 8.61 -2.81 -0.84
C PRO A 93 9.25 -3.37 -2.12
N TYR A 94 9.26 -2.59 -3.20
CA TYR A 94 9.88 -2.99 -4.45
C TYR A 94 11.38 -3.26 -4.24
N MET A 95 11.82 -4.44 -4.67
CA MET A 95 13.21 -4.88 -4.67
C MET A 95 13.61 -5.22 -6.10
N GLY A 96 14.35 -4.31 -6.74
CA GLY A 96 14.79 -4.46 -8.12
C GLY A 96 16.28 -4.14 -8.30
N PRO A 97 16.89 -4.60 -9.41
CA PRO A 97 18.30 -4.35 -9.71
C PRO A 97 18.63 -2.85 -9.87
N GLU A 98 17.62 -2.01 -10.12
CA GLU A 98 17.79 -0.56 -10.23
C GLU A 98 18.09 0.10 -8.86
N LEU A 99 17.85 -0.61 -7.75
CA LEU A 99 18.07 -0.15 -6.37
C LEU A 99 19.43 -0.58 -5.79
N VAL A 100 20.36 -1.11 -6.60
CA VAL A 100 21.68 -1.53 -6.10
C VAL A 100 22.37 -0.38 -5.34
N GLY A 101 22.69 -0.63 -4.06
CA GLY A 101 23.27 0.36 -3.15
C GLY A 101 22.27 1.26 -2.41
N ASN A 102 20.97 1.13 -2.67
CA ASN A 102 19.87 1.84 -2.00
C ASN A 102 18.71 0.87 -1.66
N GLU A 103 19.03 -0.25 -1.02
CA GLU A 103 18.04 -1.25 -0.59
C GLU A 103 17.09 -0.66 0.48
N PRO A 104 15.77 -0.68 0.27
CA PRO A 104 14.81 -0.21 1.25
C PRO A 104 14.81 -1.12 2.48
N GLY A 105 15.07 -0.55 3.65
CA GLY A 105 14.89 -1.19 4.95
C GLY A 105 13.65 -0.65 5.67
N PHE A 106 13.05 -1.47 6.52
CA PHE A 106 11.95 -1.09 7.40
C PHE A 106 12.09 -1.76 8.76
N PHE A 107 11.41 -1.21 9.76
CA PHE A 107 11.35 -1.79 11.10
C PHE A 107 10.09 -2.62 11.30
N CYS A 108 10.14 -3.52 12.29
CA CYS A 108 8.98 -4.28 12.77
C CYS A 108 8.85 -4.08 14.28
N GLN A 109 7.66 -3.66 14.72
CA GLN A 109 7.28 -3.59 16.12
C GLN A 109 6.78 -4.97 16.57
N ALA A 110 7.41 -5.54 17.61
CA ALA A 110 7.12 -6.91 18.03
C ALA A 110 5.65 -7.17 18.38
N SER A 111 4.99 -6.21 19.07
CA SER A 111 3.56 -6.29 19.39
C SER A 111 2.68 -6.27 18.14
N ALA A 112 2.99 -5.42 17.16
CA ALA A 112 2.25 -5.36 15.90
C ALA A 112 2.41 -6.67 15.11
N MET A 113 3.62 -7.22 15.03
CA MET A 113 3.86 -8.50 14.37
C MET A 113 3.11 -9.65 15.06
N GLN A 114 3.11 -9.67 16.40
CA GLN A 114 2.36 -10.67 17.17
C GLN A 114 0.85 -10.54 16.95
N PHE A 115 0.32 -9.32 16.95
CA PHE A 115 -1.09 -9.04 16.70
C PHE A 115 -1.51 -9.52 15.30
N ASN A 116 -0.74 -9.17 14.27
CA ASN A 116 -0.96 -9.61 12.90
C ASN A 116 -0.91 -11.15 12.78
N ALA A 117 0.05 -11.79 13.45
CA ALA A 117 0.15 -13.26 13.49
C ALA A 117 -1.08 -13.92 14.12
N GLN A 118 -1.60 -13.35 15.22
CA GLN A 118 -2.81 -13.85 15.89
C GLN A 118 -4.05 -13.74 14.99
N HIS A 119 -4.13 -12.69 14.18
CA HIS A 119 -5.20 -12.47 13.20
C HIS A 119 -4.94 -13.17 11.86
N ARG A 120 -3.96 -14.08 11.81
CA ARG A 120 -3.66 -14.97 10.67
C ARG A 120 -3.23 -14.25 9.40
N VAL A 121 -2.54 -13.12 9.54
CA VAL A 121 -1.80 -12.53 8.42
C VAL A 121 -0.76 -13.55 7.91
N ASP A 122 -0.79 -13.81 6.61
CA ASP A 122 0.16 -14.70 5.95
C ASP A 122 1.42 -13.92 5.56
N PHE A 123 2.41 -13.89 6.47
CA PHE A 123 3.67 -13.18 6.23
C PHE A 123 4.50 -13.77 5.10
N ASN A 124 4.40 -15.08 4.84
CA ASN A 124 5.12 -15.69 3.73
C ASN A 124 4.54 -15.19 2.41
N LYS A 125 3.21 -15.17 2.30
CA LYS A 125 2.52 -14.60 1.14
C LYS A 125 2.83 -13.11 0.99
N TRP A 126 2.82 -12.35 2.08
CA TRP A 126 3.18 -10.93 2.06
C TRP A 126 4.58 -10.70 1.45
N ILE A 127 5.60 -11.43 1.91
CA ILE A 127 6.99 -11.26 1.47
C ILE A 127 7.21 -11.79 0.04
N SER A 128 6.64 -12.95 -0.29
CA SER A 128 6.94 -13.65 -1.55
C SER A 128 6.03 -13.28 -2.71
N GLU A 129 4.79 -12.87 -2.43
CA GLU A 129 3.75 -12.59 -3.44
C GLU A 129 3.18 -11.18 -3.31
N GLY A 130 3.71 -10.33 -2.43
CA GLY A 130 3.26 -8.95 -2.27
C GLY A 130 3.33 -8.17 -3.58
N VAL A 131 2.31 -7.35 -3.82
CA VAL A 131 2.32 -6.34 -4.87
C VAL A 131 3.47 -5.38 -4.57
N PRO A 132 4.46 -5.22 -5.46
CA PRO A 132 5.56 -4.32 -5.21
C PRO A 132 5.03 -2.89 -5.08
N TYR A 133 5.62 -2.10 -4.19
CA TYR A 133 5.31 -0.67 -4.08
C TYR A 133 6.57 0.17 -4.01
N LEU A 134 6.48 1.41 -4.46
CA LEU A 134 7.56 2.38 -4.45
C LEU A 134 7.01 3.79 -4.22
N SER A 135 7.81 4.68 -3.62
CA SER A 135 7.42 6.09 -3.60
C SER A 135 7.51 6.69 -5.01
N ARG A 136 6.69 7.71 -5.30
CA ARG A 136 6.77 8.45 -6.57
C ARG A 136 8.14 9.10 -6.79
N ASP A 137 8.82 9.51 -5.72
CA ASP A 137 10.17 10.07 -5.80
C ASP A 137 11.21 9.01 -6.15
N ASP A 138 11.13 7.84 -5.52
CA ASP A 138 12.03 6.73 -5.81
C ASP A 138 11.78 6.19 -7.23
N GLU A 139 10.53 6.13 -7.69
CA GLU A 139 10.20 5.78 -9.09
C GLU A 139 10.88 6.74 -10.07
N ARG A 140 10.74 8.05 -9.85
CA ARG A 140 11.41 9.07 -10.67
C ARG A 140 12.93 8.95 -10.62
N ARG A 141 13.49 8.63 -9.44
CA ARG A 141 14.93 8.59 -9.21
C ARG A 141 15.60 7.37 -9.84
N TYR A 142 14.99 6.19 -9.70
CA TYR A 142 15.61 4.91 -10.05
C TYR A 142 15.07 4.32 -11.35
N LEU A 143 13.77 4.43 -11.62
CA LEU A 143 13.14 3.77 -12.77
C LEU A 143 13.10 4.65 -14.03
N ARG A 144 12.74 5.94 -13.92
CA ARG A 144 12.73 6.83 -15.10
C ARG A 144 14.12 7.07 -15.69
N LYS A 145 15.16 7.15 -14.83
CA LYS A 145 16.55 7.24 -15.31
C LYS A 145 16.96 6.00 -16.09
N SER A 146 16.57 4.80 -15.64
CA SER A 146 16.89 3.55 -16.33
C SER A 146 16.28 3.47 -17.74
N GLU A 147 15.09 4.05 -17.94
CA GLU A 147 14.42 4.13 -19.25
C GLU A 147 15.11 5.11 -20.21
N GLU A 148 15.64 6.22 -19.71
CA GLU A 148 16.44 7.15 -20.52
C GLU A 148 17.76 6.52 -21.01
N TYR A 149 18.35 5.59 -20.23
CA TYR A 149 19.55 4.84 -20.62
C TYR A 149 19.26 3.64 -21.54
N THR A 150 18.03 3.11 -21.54
CA THR A 150 17.64 1.97 -22.37
C THR A 150 16.79 2.45 -23.55
N ASN A 151 17.45 2.82 -24.65
CA ASN A 151 16.84 3.24 -25.92
C ASN A 151 15.50 2.53 -26.25
N GLY A 152 14.38 3.17 -25.90
CA GLY A 152 13.06 3.10 -26.54
C GLY A 152 12.35 1.76 -26.71
N ASN A 153 12.90 0.62 -26.27
CA ASN A 153 12.33 -0.72 -26.55
C ASN A 153 12.08 -1.56 -25.29
N GLY A 154 12.06 -0.93 -24.11
CA GLY A 154 11.68 -1.58 -22.85
C GLY A 154 10.17 -1.54 -22.68
N ASP A 155 9.56 -2.71 -22.67
CA ASP A 155 8.14 -2.95 -22.40
C ASP A 155 7.61 -2.11 -21.21
N CYS A 156 6.80 -1.09 -21.52
CA CYS A 156 6.13 -0.23 -20.54
C CYS A 156 5.21 -1.03 -19.59
N ASP A 157 4.88 -2.28 -19.97
CA ASP A 157 4.04 -3.18 -19.20
C ASP A 157 4.68 -3.66 -17.88
N ARG A 158 5.97 -3.36 -17.66
CA ARG A 158 6.70 -3.71 -16.43
C ARG A 158 6.30 -2.85 -15.22
N ARG A 159 5.64 -1.70 -15.43
CA ARG A 159 5.06 -0.86 -14.35
C ARG A 159 3.63 -1.27 -13.99
N SER A 160 2.99 -2.11 -14.80
CA SER A 160 1.67 -2.70 -14.56
C SER A 160 1.74 -3.70 -13.42
N GLY A 161 1.65 -3.23 -12.17
CA GLY A 161 1.98 -4.08 -11.01
C GLY A 161 2.52 -3.34 -9.80
N LEU A 162 2.88 -2.06 -9.95
CA LEU A 162 3.53 -1.28 -8.90
C LEU A 162 2.54 -0.32 -8.22
N LEU A 163 2.43 -0.40 -6.90
CA LEU A 163 1.72 0.61 -6.12
C LEU A 163 2.62 1.84 -5.91
N LEU A 164 2.16 3.00 -6.38
CA LEU A 164 2.90 4.25 -6.25
C LEU A 164 2.40 5.06 -5.05
N LEU A 165 3.19 5.08 -3.99
CA LEU A 165 2.86 5.79 -2.77
C LEU A 165 3.46 7.20 -2.78
N TRP A 166 2.84 8.11 -2.03
CA TRP A 166 3.48 9.37 -1.69
C TRP A 166 4.43 9.15 -0.53
N LYS A 167 5.60 9.79 -0.60
CA LYS A 167 6.47 9.89 0.57
C LYS A 167 5.89 10.96 1.50
N ALA A 168 5.96 10.73 2.81
CA ALA A 168 5.69 11.79 3.77
C ALA A 168 6.71 12.93 3.59
N LEU A 169 6.29 14.17 3.87
CA LEU A 169 7.11 15.38 3.75
C LEU A 169 8.29 15.38 4.73
#